data_AF-A0A925HXM7-F1
#
_entry.id   AF-A0A925HXM7-F1
#
_cell.length_a   1.000
_cell.length_b   1.000
_cell.length_c   1.000
_cell.angle_alpha   90.00
_cell.angle_beta   90.00
_cell.angle_gamma   90.00
#
_symmetry.space_group_name_H-M   'P 1'
#
loop_
_entity.id
_entity.type
_entity.pdbx_description
1 polymer ?
#
loop_
_entity_poly.entity_id
_entity_poly.type
_entity_poly.pdbx_seq_one_letter_code
_entity_poly.pdbx_strand_id
1 'polypeptide(L)'
;MNPSLSIILPVYNAQATLARQIGQLLDVLPDLTSRFEILVVDDGSTDHTDEIAHQFRRQYPQLKIARHAWQRGMAAAVQTGMARSCGDIVFVQEEQTEISTADIRRLWEMRHDEKLVLARAQSEARPTAGLMDRITRWAAVLQQSAKRSSAGIQMIRRQAIDELNRSAAPEEKLTISELPHTQIARSDSSHSGQTQRVPGFLRKLRDLATGE
;
A
#
# COMPACT_ATOMS: atom_id res chain seq x y z
N MET A 1 15.59 -20.33 0.59
CA MET A 1 14.21 -20.82 0.39
C MET A 1 13.50 -19.86 -0.56
N ASN A 2 12.61 -20.32 -1.45
CA ASN A 2 11.85 -19.40 -2.29
C ASN A 2 10.75 -18.74 -1.45
N PRO A 3 10.77 -17.40 -1.23
CA PRO A 3 9.81 -16.74 -0.36
C PRO A 3 8.38 -16.85 -0.90
N SER A 4 7.42 -16.82 0.01
CA SER A 4 6.00 -16.68 -0.32
C SER A 4 5.64 -15.22 -0.60
N LEU A 5 4.63 -15.00 -1.44
CA LEU A 5 4.24 -13.68 -1.93
C LEU A 5 2.76 -13.39 -1.68
N SER A 6 2.43 -12.26 -1.05
CA SER A 6 1.06 -11.73 -1.00
C SER A 6 0.93 -10.51 -1.89
N ILE A 7 -0.13 -10.42 -2.67
CA ILE A 7 -0.47 -9.23 -3.46
C ILE A 7 -1.77 -8.67 -2.91
N ILE A 8 -1.73 -7.46 -2.38
CA ILE A 8 -2.89 -6.76 -1.85
C ILE A 8 -3.45 -5.85 -2.94
N LEU A 9 -4.73 -6.07 -3.28
CA LEU A 9 -5.50 -5.28 -4.25
C LEU A 9 -6.66 -4.58 -3.54
N PRO A 10 -6.48 -3.32 -3.08
CA PRO A 10 -7.58 -2.53 -2.57
C PRO A 10 -8.48 -2.06 -3.72
N VAL A 11 -9.77 -2.36 -3.67
CA VAL A 11 -10.73 -2.05 -4.75
C VAL A 11 -11.98 -1.36 -4.24
N TYR A 12 -12.56 -0.48 -5.06
CA TYR A 12 -13.84 0.19 -4.81
C TYR A 12 -14.47 0.53 -6.16
N ASN A 13 -15.64 -0.03 -6.45
CA ASN A 13 -16.32 0.12 -7.73
C ASN A 13 -15.42 -0.16 -8.96
N ALA A 14 -14.77 -1.33 -8.93
CA ALA A 14 -13.78 -1.78 -9.91
C ALA A 14 -14.32 -2.84 -10.88
N GLN A 15 -15.64 -2.95 -11.08
CA GLN A 15 -16.24 -4.02 -11.90
C GLN A 15 -15.67 -4.09 -13.33
N ALA A 16 -15.25 -2.95 -13.88
CA ALA A 16 -14.71 -2.85 -15.25
C ALA A 16 -13.26 -3.33 -15.38
N THR A 17 -12.49 -3.36 -14.29
CA THR A 17 -11.04 -3.57 -14.31
C THR A 17 -10.59 -4.79 -13.51
N LEU A 18 -11.34 -5.17 -12.47
CA LEU A 18 -10.95 -6.21 -11.52
C LEU A 18 -10.65 -7.56 -12.19
N ALA A 19 -11.53 -8.02 -13.08
CA ALA A 19 -11.36 -9.31 -13.76
C ALA A 19 -10.05 -9.37 -14.56
N ARG A 20 -9.74 -8.30 -15.29
CA ARG A 20 -8.49 -8.19 -16.06
C ARG A 20 -7.28 -8.16 -15.14
N GLN A 21 -7.32 -7.39 -14.06
CA GLN A 21 -6.22 -7.28 -13.10
C GLN A 21 -5.94 -8.62 -12.42
N ILE A 22 -6.97 -9.33 -11.95
CA ILE A 22 -6.81 -10.66 -11.36
C ILE A 22 -6.21 -11.64 -12.39
N GLY A 23 -6.72 -11.64 -13.63
CA GLY A 23 -6.18 -12.48 -14.71
C GLY A 23 -4.68 -12.23 -14.96
N GLN A 24 -4.27 -10.97 -15.12
CA GLN A 24 -2.87 -10.60 -15.31
C GLN A 24 -1.95 -11.06 -14.17
N LEU A 25 -2.45 -10.98 -12.92
CA LEU A 25 -1.71 -11.48 -11.76
C LEU A 25 -1.61 -13.01 -11.77
N LEU A 26 -2.71 -13.70 -12.06
CA LEU A 26 -2.72 -15.16 -12.14
C LEU A 26 -1.78 -15.69 -13.24
N ASP A 27 -1.56 -14.93 -14.31
CA ASP A 27 -0.61 -15.26 -15.37
C ASP A 27 0.85 -15.06 -14.94
N VAL A 28 1.17 -13.98 -14.22
CA VAL A 28 2.57 -13.60 -13.91
C VAL A 28 3.11 -14.25 -12.64
N LEU A 29 2.27 -14.42 -11.61
CA LEU A 29 2.72 -14.83 -10.28
C LEU A 29 3.29 -16.26 -10.18
N PRO A 30 2.76 -17.27 -10.92
CA PRO A 30 3.32 -18.62 -10.92
C PRO A 30 4.78 -18.68 -11.37
N ASP A 31 5.22 -17.75 -12.23
CA ASP A 31 6.62 -17.65 -12.67
C ASP A 31 7.55 -17.13 -11.57
N LEU A 32 7.02 -16.41 -10.58
CA LEU A 32 7.79 -15.80 -9.51
C LEU A 32 7.97 -16.76 -8.34
N THR A 33 6.86 -17.37 -7.91
CA THR A 33 6.83 -18.34 -6.81
C THR A 33 5.58 -19.22 -6.88
N SER A 34 5.69 -20.48 -6.48
CA SER A 34 4.54 -21.37 -6.35
C SER A 34 3.71 -21.09 -5.08
N ARG A 35 4.22 -20.23 -4.16
CA ARG A 35 3.59 -19.92 -2.88
C ARG A 35 3.10 -18.48 -2.88
N PHE A 36 2.00 -18.21 -3.58
CA PHE A 36 1.44 -16.86 -3.64
C PHE A 36 -0.03 -16.81 -3.23
N GLU A 37 -0.48 -15.62 -2.84
CA GLU A 37 -1.88 -15.27 -2.67
C GLU A 37 -2.17 -13.89 -3.27
N ILE A 38 -3.37 -13.74 -3.80
CA ILE A 38 -3.92 -12.44 -4.21
C ILE A 38 -5.03 -12.11 -3.21
N LEU A 39 -4.92 -11.00 -2.50
CA LEU A 39 -5.90 -10.54 -1.54
C LEU A 39 -6.62 -9.31 -2.08
N VAL A 40 -7.83 -9.53 -2.59
CA VAL A 40 -8.74 -8.44 -2.97
C VAL A 40 -9.39 -7.89 -1.71
N VAL A 41 -9.20 -6.59 -1.45
CA VAL A 41 -9.85 -5.88 -0.36
C VAL A 41 -10.88 -4.94 -0.93
N ASP A 42 -12.13 -5.39 -1.00
CA ASP A 42 -13.26 -4.57 -1.43
C ASP A 42 -13.65 -3.59 -0.32
N ASP A 43 -13.44 -2.31 -0.58
CA ASP A 43 -13.75 -1.20 0.33
C ASP A 43 -15.23 -0.78 0.23
N GLY A 44 -16.14 -1.75 0.29
CA GLY A 44 -17.58 -1.50 0.30
C GLY A 44 -18.15 -1.04 -1.03
N SER A 45 -17.73 -1.66 -2.14
CA SER A 45 -18.28 -1.40 -3.47
C SER A 45 -19.80 -1.59 -3.52
N THR A 46 -20.44 -0.78 -4.36
CA THR A 46 -21.89 -0.76 -4.61
C THR A 46 -22.26 -1.30 -6.00
N ASP A 47 -21.26 -1.66 -6.79
CA ASP A 47 -21.38 -2.22 -8.13
C ASP A 47 -21.07 -3.75 -8.10
N HIS A 48 -20.84 -4.37 -9.26
CA HIS A 48 -20.61 -5.82 -9.34
C HIS A 48 -19.21 -6.31 -8.94
N THR A 49 -18.40 -5.46 -8.29
CA THR A 49 -17.01 -5.79 -7.90
C THR A 49 -16.92 -7.03 -7.01
N ASP A 50 -17.81 -7.15 -6.03
CA ASP A 50 -17.79 -8.27 -5.08
C ASP A 50 -18.17 -9.60 -5.75
N GLU A 51 -19.18 -9.59 -6.64
CA GLU A 51 -19.57 -10.77 -7.39
C GLU A 51 -18.43 -11.26 -8.29
N ILE A 52 -17.74 -10.34 -8.98
CA ILE A 52 -16.58 -10.67 -9.82
C ILE A 52 -15.47 -11.31 -8.98
N ALA A 53 -15.12 -10.71 -7.84
CA ALA A 53 -14.09 -11.28 -6.95
C ALA A 53 -14.45 -12.71 -6.51
N HIS A 54 -15.71 -12.94 -6.13
CA HIS A 54 -16.19 -14.25 -5.69
C HIS A 54 -16.22 -15.29 -6.82
N GLN A 55 -16.51 -14.90 -8.05
CA GLN A 55 -16.42 -15.80 -9.22
C GLN A 55 -15.00 -16.32 -9.41
N PHE A 56 -13.99 -15.43 -9.38
CA PHE A 56 -12.59 -15.85 -9.49
C PHE A 56 -12.17 -16.72 -8.29
N ARG A 57 -12.59 -16.39 -7.06
CA ARG A 57 -12.21 -17.17 -5.86
C ARG A 57 -12.67 -18.62 -5.93
N ARG A 58 -13.82 -18.90 -6.57
CA ARG A 58 -14.29 -20.28 -6.78
C ARG A 58 -13.37 -21.09 -7.69
N GLN A 59 -12.65 -20.44 -8.60
CA GLN A 59 -11.75 -21.07 -9.56
C GLN A 59 -10.30 -21.10 -9.08
N TYR A 60 -9.89 -20.11 -8.30
CA TYR A 60 -8.50 -19.89 -7.90
C TYR A 60 -8.38 -19.83 -6.36
N PRO A 61 -8.01 -20.94 -5.69
CA PRO A 61 -7.88 -21.00 -4.23
C PRO A 61 -6.87 -20.02 -3.63
N GLN A 62 -5.89 -19.59 -4.41
CA GLN A 62 -4.93 -18.53 -4.04
C GLN A 62 -5.55 -17.13 -3.96
N LEU A 63 -6.77 -16.92 -4.48
CA LEU A 63 -7.49 -15.65 -4.37
C LEU A 63 -8.28 -15.60 -3.06
N LYS A 64 -7.96 -14.62 -2.23
CA LYS A 64 -8.66 -14.30 -0.99
C LYS A 64 -9.41 -12.98 -1.14
N ILE A 65 -10.49 -12.84 -0.38
CA ILE A 65 -11.35 -11.66 -0.40
C ILE A 65 -11.56 -11.16 1.03
N ALA A 66 -11.40 -9.87 1.24
CA ALA A 66 -11.86 -9.15 2.42
C ALA A 66 -12.79 -8.02 1.96
N ARG A 67 -13.94 -7.85 2.61
CA ARG A 67 -14.90 -6.82 2.26
C ARG A 67 -15.23 -5.95 3.47
N HIS A 68 -15.25 -4.65 3.28
CA HIS A 68 -15.79 -3.69 4.24
C HIS A 68 -17.29 -3.53 4.04
N ALA A 69 -18.03 -3.32 5.13
CA ALA A 69 -19.48 -3.10 5.07
C ALA A 69 -19.86 -1.75 4.41
N TRP A 70 -18.96 -0.77 4.44
CA TRP A 70 -19.08 0.53 3.78
C TRP A 70 -17.68 1.06 3.42
N GLN A 71 -17.62 2.07 2.57
CA GLN A 71 -16.35 2.67 2.13
C GLN A 71 -15.59 3.33 3.29
N ARG A 72 -14.35 2.90 3.52
CA ARG A 72 -13.44 3.39 4.59
C ARG A 72 -12.19 4.06 4.05
N GLY A 73 -11.99 4.06 2.73
CA GLY A 73 -10.87 4.64 2.03
C GLY A 73 -9.71 3.67 1.80
N MET A 74 -8.87 4.02 0.83
CA MET A 74 -7.68 3.25 0.41
C MET A 74 -6.78 2.83 1.57
N ALA A 75 -6.47 3.74 2.50
CA ALA A 75 -5.60 3.44 3.64
C ALA A 75 -6.17 2.34 4.55
N ALA A 76 -7.49 2.34 4.78
CA ALA A 76 -8.15 1.31 5.58
C ALA A 76 -8.18 -0.04 4.87
N ALA A 77 -8.35 -0.04 3.55
CA ALA A 77 -8.29 -1.24 2.73
C ALA A 77 -6.87 -1.83 2.69
N VAL A 78 -5.84 -1.00 2.51
CA VAL A 78 -4.43 -1.41 2.63
C VAL A 78 -4.15 -1.97 4.02
N GLN A 79 -4.56 -1.29 5.10
CA GLN A 79 -4.36 -1.78 6.47
C GLN A 79 -5.00 -3.16 6.68
N THR A 80 -6.23 -3.35 6.19
CA THR A 80 -6.93 -4.64 6.24
C THR A 80 -6.20 -5.71 5.44
N GLY A 81 -5.67 -5.36 4.27
CA GLY A 81 -4.86 -6.24 3.46
C GLY A 81 -3.57 -6.66 4.17
N MET A 82 -2.85 -5.70 4.76
CA MET A 82 -1.60 -5.94 5.47
C MET A 82 -1.81 -6.89 6.64
N ALA A 83 -2.87 -6.68 7.42
CA ALA A 83 -3.23 -7.52 8.56
C ALA A 83 -3.67 -8.95 8.17
N ARG A 84 -4.21 -9.15 6.96
CA ARG A 84 -4.72 -10.45 6.50
C ARG A 84 -3.78 -11.23 5.59
N SER A 85 -2.77 -10.55 5.04
CA SER A 85 -1.76 -11.17 4.18
C SER A 85 -0.80 -12.05 4.99
N CYS A 86 -0.28 -13.12 4.39
CA CYS A 86 0.59 -14.09 5.07
C CYS A 86 1.95 -14.34 4.38
N GLY A 87 2.20 -13.74 3.22
CA GLY A 87 3.44 -13.92 2.46
C GLY A 87 4.65 -13.28 3.13
N ASP A 88 5.82 -13.87 2.91
CA ASP A 88 7.13 -13.34 3.36
C ASP A 88 7.44 -11.98 2.70
N ILE A 89 6.99 -11.83 1.46
CA ILE A 89 7.04 -10.59 0.67
C ILE A 89 5.60 -10.17 0.39
N VAL A 90 5.33 -8.87 0.53
CA VAL A 90 4.00 -8.29 0.32
C VAL A 90 4.09 -7.20 -0.71
N PHE A 91 3.34 -7.37 -1.80
CA PHE A 91 3.12 -6.33 -2.79
C PHE A 91 1.81 -5.61 -2.48
N VAL A 92 1.86 -4.28 -2.39
CA VAL A 92 0.70 -3.45 -2.08
C VAL A 92 0.45 -2.50 -3.25
N GLN A 93 -0.72 -2.57 -3.83
CA GLN A 93 -1.17 -1.57 -4.79
C GLN A 93 -1.66 -0.32 -4.05
N GLU A 94 -1.06 0.84 -4.32
CA GLU A 94 -1.39 2.11 -3.66
C GLU A 94 -2.55 2.87 -4.32
N GLU A 95 -2.80 2.59 -5.60
CA GLU A 95 -3.82 3.26 -6.42
C GLU A 95 -4.49 2.23 -7.33
N GLN A 96 -5.80 2.34 -7.52
CA GLN A 96 -6.59 1.47 -8.42
C GLN A 96 -6.31 1.79 -9.90
N THR A 97 -5.11 1.45 -10.32
CA THR A 97 -4.55 1.62 -11.66
C THR A 97 -4.16 0.26 -12.24
N GLU A 98 -3.73 0.21 -13.49
CA GLU A 98 -3.20 -1.03 -14.03
C GLU A 98 -1.84 -1.37 -13.41
N ILE A 99 -1.65 -2.65 -13.07
CA ILE A 99 -0.39 -3.13 -12.54
C ILE A 99 0.47 -3.61 -13.71
N SER A 100 1.66 -3.02 -13.85
CA SER A 100 2.64 -3.47 -14.83
C SER A 100 3.26 -4.80 -14.38
N THR A 101 3.11 -5.85 -15.19
CA THR A 101 3.75 -7.15 -14.92
C THR A 101 5.27 -7.07 -14.95
N ALA A 102 5.83 -6.13 -15.72
CA ALA A 102 7.26 -5.85 -15.71
C ALA A 102 7.73 -5.26 -14.37
N ASP A 103 6.91 -4.39 -13.76
CA ASP A 103 7.21 -3.82 -12.44
C ASP A 103 7.14 -4.88 -11.34
N ILE A 104 6.14 -5.78 -11.40
CA ILE A 104 6.06 -6.94 -10.49
C ILE A 104 7.34 -7.77 -10.59
N ARG A 105 7.78 -8.13 -11.81
CA ARG A 105 9.01 -8.91 -12.01
C ARG A 105 10.24 -8.18 -11.49
N ARG A 106 10.36 -6.88 -11.78
CA ARG A 106 11.48 -6.05 -11.32
C ARG A 106 11.56 -5.98 -9.80
N LEU A 107 10.44 -5.71 -9.13
CA LEU A 107 10.38 -5.71 -7.67
C LEU A 107 10.69 -7.08 -7.08
N TRP A 108 10.17 -8.14 -7.71
CA TRP A 108 10.46 -9.50 -7.29
C TRP A 108 11.95 -9.82 -7.35
N GLU A 109 12.69 -9.36 -8.36
CA GLU A 109 14.14 -9.56 -8.43
C GLU A 109 14.91 -8.88 -7.29
N MET A 110 14.40 -7.76 -6.77
CA MET A 110 15.00 -7.08 -5.63
C MET A 110 14.88 -7.87 -4.31
N ARG A 111 14.08 -8.95 -4.27
CA ARG A 111 13.93 -9.82 -3.09
C ARG A 111 15.22 -10.45 -2.58
N HIS A 112 16.26 -10.52 -3.42
CA HIS A 112 17.54 -11.09 -3.04
C HIS A 112 18.34 -10.18 -2.12
N ASP A 113 18.00 -8.88 -2.07
CA ASP A 113 18.58 -7.97 -1.09
C ASP A 113 17.82 -8.07 0.23
N GLU A 114 18.39 -8.79 1.20
CA GLU A 114 17.79 -8.98 2.53
C GLU A 114 17.68 -7.68 3.33
N LYS A 115 18.47 -6.65 3.01
CA LYS A 115 18.42 -5.35 3.69
C LYS A 115 17.32 -4.45 3.14
N LEU A 116 16.76 -4.78 1.98
CA LEU A 116 15.71 -4.00 1.37
C LEU A 116 14.39 -4.20 2.12
N VAL A 117 13.94 -3.12 2.77
CA VAL A 117 12.70 -3.09 3.55
C VAL A 117 11.50 -2.69 2.68
N LEU A 118 11.68 -1.68 1.82
CA LEU A 118 10.64 -1.12 0.95
C LEU A 118 11.23 -0.79 -0.42
N ALA A 119 10.54 -1.21 -1.48
CA ALA A 119 10.82 -0.75 -2.84
C ALA A 119 9.52 -0.36 -3.54
N ARG A 120 9.58 0.64 -4.42
CA ARG A 120 8.43 1.13 -5.19
C ARG A 120 8.77 1.07 -6.68
N ALA A 121 7.91 0.45 -7.46
CA ALA A 121 7.99 0.56 -8.91
C ALA A 121 7.16 1.75 -9.39
N GLN A 122 7.68 2.44 -10.41
CA GLN A 122 6.97 3.49 -11.14
C GLN A 122 7.30 3.26 -12.61
N SER A 123 6.30 2.90 -13.43
CA SER A 123 6.49 2.80 -14.87
C SER A 123 6.45 4.19 -15.50
N GLU A 124 7.55 4.61 -16.14
CA GLU A 124 7.60 5.86 -16.92
C GLU A 124 6.88 5.67 -18.27
N ALA A 125 6.10 6.67 -18.70
CA ALA A 125 5.72 6.81 -20.11
C ALA A 125 6.92 7.37 -20.89
N ARG A 126 7.42 6.65 -21.91
CA ARG A 126 8.57 7.06 -22.75
C ARG A 126 8.37 8.42 -23.43
N PRO A 127 9.27 9.41 -23.22
CA PRO A 127 9.42 10.56 -24.11
C PRO A 127 10.59 10.36 -25.09
N THR A 128 10.46 10.87 -26.32
CA THR A 128 11.47 10.85 -27.39
C THR A 128 12.72 11.68 -27.09
N ALA A 129 13.88 11.18 -27.54
CA ALA A 129 15.24 11.60 -27.23
C ALA A 129 15.62 13.05 -27.60
N GLY A 130 16.57 13.63 -26.86
CA GLY A 130 17.24 14.90 -27.20
C GLY A 130 18.48 15.19 -26.34
N LEU A 131 19.47 15.82 -26.97
CA LEU A 131 20.87 16.15 -26.60
C LEU A 131 21.13 16.80 -25.21
N MET A 132 20.12 17.00 -24.35
CA MET A 132 20.24 17.65 -23.04
C MET A 132 20.52 16.69 -21.86
N ASP A 133 20.62 15.39 -22.11
CA ASP A 133 20.70 14.32 -21.09
C ASP A 133 21.95 14.32 -20.18
N ARG A 134 22.96 15.16 -20.47
CA ARG A 134 24.22 15.18 -19.71
C ARG A 134 24.23 16.17 -18.55
N ILE A 135 23.40 17.21 -18.57
CA ILE A 135 23.37 18.27 -17.54
C ILE A 135 22.28 18.01 -16.49
N THR A 136 21.28 17.19 -16.81
CA THR A 136 20.15 16.85 -15.93
C THR A 136 20.50 15.92 -14.76
N ARG A 137 21.65 15.24 -14.74
CA ARG A 137 21.98 14.30 -13.65
C ARG A 137 22.12 14.95 -12.27
N TRP A 138 22.52 16.22 -12.18
CA TRP A 138 22.54 16.97 -10.91
C TRP A 138 21.18 17.61 -10.58
N ALA A 139 20.40 18.04 -11.58
CA ALA A 139 19.06 18.58 -11.36
C ALA A 139 18.01 17.49 -11.05
N ALA A 140 18.23 16.24 -11.46
CA ALA A 140 17.36 15.09 -11.17
C ALA A 140 17.33 14.70 -9.68
N VAL A 141 18.35 15.11 -8.91
CA VAL A 141 18.34 14.96 -7.44
C VAL A 141 17.38 15.96 -6.79
N LEU A 142 17.17 17.13 -7.40
CA LEU A 142 16.30 18.20 -6.88
C LEU A 142 14.90 18.25 -7.53
N GLN A 143 14.72 17.68 -8.72
CA GLN A 143 13.42 17.60 -9.42
C GLN A 143 12.59 16.35 -9.08
N GLN A 144 13.06 15.50 -8.16
CA GLN A 144 12.33 14.30 -7.70
C GLN A 144 10.96 14.57 -7.05
N SER A 145 10.57 15.85 -6.88
CA SER A 145 9.24 16.25 -6.42
C SER A 145 8.25 16.68 -7.52
N ALA A 146 8.57 16.59 -8.82
CA ALA A 146 7.62 17.06 -9.85
C ALA A 146 7.67 16.30 -11.20
N LYS A 147 7.00 15.14 -11.27
CA LYS A 147 6.12 14.71 -12.39
C LYS A 147 5.43 13.38 -12.06
N ARG A 148 4.09 13.40 -12.01
CA ARG A 148 3.16 12.32 -11.62
C ARG A 148 2.60 11.58 -12.83
N SER A 149 2.56 10.24 -12.77
CA SER A 149 1.56 9.25 -13.29
C SER A 149 2.30 7.90 -13.52
N SER A 150 1.82 6.67 -13.29
CA SER A 150 0.68 6.09 -12.56
C SER A 150 0.84 4.55 -12.63
N ALA A 151 1.45 3.93 -11.60
CA ALA A 151 1.41 2.48 -11.30
C ALA A 151 2.18 2.25 -10.00
N GLY A 152 1.65 2.73 -8.87
CA GLY A 152 2.32 2.59 -7.57
C GLY A 152 2.08 1.21 -6.97
N ILE A 153 2.99 0.28 -7.20
CA ILE A 153 3.06 -0.97 -6.41
C ILE A 153 4.30 -0.94 -5.54
N GLN A 154 4.12 -1.25 -4.26
CA GLN A 154 5.20 -1.32 -3.27
C GLN A 154 5.49 -2.75 -2.89
N MET A 155 6.75 -3.11 -2.81
CA MET A 155 7.21 -4.34 -2.18
C MET A 155 7.65 -4.04 -0.74
N ILE A 156 7.09 -4.79 0.21
CA ILE A 156 7.39 -4.70 1.64
C ILE A 156 7.73 -6.10 2.16
N ARG A 157 8.78 -6.21 2.99
CA ARG A 157 9.05 -7.47 3.71
C ARG A 157 8.12 -7.65 4.90
N ARG A 158 7.64 -8.88 5.12
CA ARG A 158 6.80 -9.25 6.27
C ARG A 158 7.37 -8.78 7.60
N GLN A 159 8.67 -8.97 7.82
CA GLN A 159 9.35 -8.58 9.06
C GLN A 159 9.12 -7.11 9.41
N ALA A 160 9.18 -6.21 8.42
CA ALA A 160 8.94 -4.78 8.62
C ALA A 160 7.47 -4.49 8.97
N ILE A 161 6.52 -5.24 8.39
CA ILE A 161 5.09 -5.14 8.72
C ILE A 161 4.87 -5.54 10.18
N ASP A 162 5.47 -6.64 10.60
CA ASP A 162 5.33 -7.17 11.95
C ASP A 162 5.97 -6.25 13.00
N GLU A 163 7.11 -5.63 12.68
CA GLU A 163 7.73 -4.59 13.50
C GLU A 163 6.85 -3.35 13.65
N LEU A 164 6.28 -2.86 12.54
CA LEU A 164 5.33 -1.75 12.56
C LEU A 164 4.12 -2.07 13.44
N ASN A 165 3.53 -3.25 13.28
CA ASN A 165 2.38 -3.71 14.07
C ASN A 165 2.74 -3.83 15.56
N ARG A 166 3.93 -4.33 15.90
CA ARG A 166 4.41 -4.41 17.28
C ARG A 166 4.60 -3.03 17.90
N SER A 167 5.12 -2.08 17.13
CA SER A 167 5.31 -0.68 17.59
C SER A 167 4.01 0.12 17.68
N ALA A 168 2.95 -0.35 17.03
CA ALA A 168 1.61 0.22 17.04
C ALA A 168 0.66 -0.47 18.03
N ALA A 169 1.15 -1.47 18.79
CA ALA A 169 0.41 -2.06 19.91
C ALA A 169 0.03 -0.95 20.91
N PRO A 170 -1.10 -1.09 21.64
CA PRO A 170 -1.70 0.02 22.35
C PRO A 170 -0.72 0.54 23.41
N GLU A 171 -0.40 1.84 23.34
CA GLU A 171 0.14 2.55 24.49
C GLU A 171 -0.76 2.22 25.70
N GLU A 172 -0.15 1.81 26.80
CA GLU A 172 -0.84 1.60 28.07
C GLU A 172 -1.82 2.75 28.31
N LYS A 173 -3.06 2.41 28.64
CA LYS A 173 -4.01 3.37 29.19
C LYS A 173 -3.37 4.00 30.42
N LEU A 174 -2.75 5.17 30.26
CA LEU A 174 -2.51 6.09 31.34
C LEU A 174 -3.89 6.46 31.87
N THR A 175 -4.26 5.81 32.97
CA THR A 175 -5.46 6.10 33.74
C THR A 175 -5.31 7.55 34.19
N ILE A 176 -6.18 8.42 33.67
CA ILE A 176 -6.29 9.80 34.12
C ILE A 176 -6.84 9.75 35.56
N SER A 177 -5.96 9.58 36.54
CA SER A 177 -6.30 9.62 37.97
C SER A 177 -5.25 10.32 38.83
N GLU A 178 -4.11 10.75 38.28
CA GLU A 178 -3.08 11.40 39.10
C GLU A 178 -2.37 12.53 38.32
N LEU A 179 -3.02 13.69 38.23
CA LEU A 179 -2.30 14.96 38.08
C LEU A 179 -2.92 15.99 39.04
N PRO A 180 -2.10 16.66 39.88
CA PRO A 180 -2.58 17.64 40.84
C PRO A 180 -3.12 18.87 40.13
N HIS A 181 -4.22 19.40 40.68
CA HIS A 181 -4.90 20.60 40.22
C HIS A 181 -3.93 21.75 39.97
N THR A 182 -3.77 22.17 38.71
CA THR A 182 -3.32 23.52 38.37
C THR A 182 -4.34 24.17 37.46
N GLN A 183 -4.79 25.35 37.88
CA GLN A 183 -5.95 26.08 37.39
C GLN A 183 -5.85 26.45 35.90
N ILE A 184 -6.94 26.25 35.15
CA ILE A 184 -7.11 26.80 33.80
C ILE A 184 -8.04 28.02 33.90
N ALA A 185 -7.51 29.20 33.61
CA ALA A 185 -8.30 30.40 33.36
C ALA A 185 -9.07 30.26 32.03
N ARG A 186 -10.37 30.56 32.07
CA ARG A 186 -11.25 30.57 30.90
C ARG A 186 -10.98 31.81 30.04
N SER A 187 -11.04 31.64 28.73
CA SER A 187 -11.75 32.60 27.86
C SER A 187 -12.17 31.91 26.56
N ASP A 188 -13.46 31.97 26.30
CA ASP A 188 -14.15 31.49 25.10
C ASP A 188 -13.63 32.15 23.81
N SER A 189 -13.62 31.41 22.70
CA SER A 189 -14.52 31.69 21.58
C SER A 189 -14.28 30.74 20.39
N SER A 190 -15.40 30.20 19.94
CA SER A 190 -15.68 29.52 18.69
C SER A 190 -15.06 30.15 17.43
N HIS A 191 -14.45 29.33 16.56
CA HIS A 191 -14.88 29.15 15.16
C HIS A 191 -14.16 27.98 14.48
N SER A 192 -14.94 27.29 13.65
CA SER A 192 -14.66 26.07 12.90
C SER A 192 -13.49 26.18 11.91
N GLY A 193 -12.56 25.24 12.00
CA GLY A 193 -11.61 24.90 10.94
C GLY A 193 -11.16 23.45 11.13
N GLN A 194 -11.82 22.50 10.46
CA GLN A 194 -11.38 21.10 10.46
C GLN A 194 -10.06 20.98 9.69
N THR A 195 -8.95 21.07 10.41
CA THR A 195 -7.66 20.58 9.92
C THR A 195 -7.74 19.05 9.93
N GLN A 196 -7.81 18.43 8.74
CA GLN A 196 -7.63 16.99 8.62
C GLN A 196 -6.22 16.64 9.12
N ARG A 197 -6.15 16.10 10.35
CA ARG A 197 -4.94 15.52 10.90
C ARG A 197 -4.59 14.29 10.07
N VAL A 198 -3.47 14.35 9.37
CA VAL A 198 -2.84 13.18 8.77
C VAL A 198 -2.59 12.16 9.89
N PRO A 199 -3.08 10.91 9.78
CA PRO A 199 -2.84 9.88 10.78
C PRO A 199 -1.34 9.70 11.05
N GLY A 200 -0.94 9.57 12.32
CA GLY A 200 0.47 9.49 12.74
C GLY A 200 1.27 8.37 12.07
N PHE A 201 0.59 7.35 11.55
CA PHE A 201 1.13 6.28 10.72
C PHE A 201 1.88 6.78 9.46
N LEU A 202 1.31 7.75 8.74
CA LEU A 202 1.93 8.29 7.51
C LEU A 202 3.12 9.19 7.81
N ARG A 203 3.16 9.80 9.01
CA ARG A 203 4.30 10.60 9.47
C ARG A 203 5.48 9.69 9.83
N LYS A 204 5.25 8.59 10.56
CA LYS A 204 6.30 7.60 10.88
C LYS A 204 6.91 6.96 9.63
N LEU A 205 6.13 6.68 8.59
CA LEU A 205 6.65 6.15 7.32
C LEU A 205 7.53 7.16 6.57
N ARG A 206 7.21 8.45 6.65
CA ARG A 206 8.04 9.52 6.09
C ARG A 206 9.36 9.64 6.84
N ASP A 207 9.31 9.64 8.17
CA ASP A 207 10.48 9.85 9.03
C ASP A 207 11.48 8.65 8.92
N LEU A 208 10.97 7.42 8.77
CA LEU A 208 11.79 6.23 8.46
C LEU A 208 12.44 6.24 7.06
N ALA A 209 11.84 6.94 6.11
CA ALA A 209 12.37 7.06 4.74
C ALA A 209 13.39 8.21 4.58
N THR A 210 13.39 9.18 5.49
CA THR A 210 14.27 10.36 5.41
C THR A 210 15.52 10.31 6.28
N GLY A 211 15.63 9.34 7.19
CA GLY A 211 16.85 9.14 7.98
C GLY A 211 17.27 10.35 8.82
N GLU A 212 16.33 10.90 9.61
CA GLU A 212 16.64 11.73 10.78
C GLU A 212 16.44 10.92 12.07
#